data_AF-A0A2T5LE98-F1
#
_entry.id   AF-A0A2T5LE98-F1
#
_cell.length_a   1.000
_cell.length_b   1.000
_cell.length_c   1.000
_cell.angle_alpha   90.00
_cell.angle_beta   90.00
_cell.angle_gamma   90.00
#
_symmetry.space_group_name_H-M   'P 1'
#
loop_
_entity.id
_entity.type
_entity.pdbx_description
1 polymer ?
#
loop_
_entity_poly.entity_id
_entity_poly.type
_entity_poly.pdbx_seq_one_letter_code
_entity_poly.pdbx_strand_id
1 'polypeptide(L)'
;MLSSRPPPGHVAGTYCPERPKRMNAKTQHPSRFSNDPEEQRLAHISLSNVDLSVVLYAEDLDRLTKAGFSLSWKYNADGRGNGYPTVSAFTPDGFNREVAVARLVAEAPRGKRVRPRDGDSLNLRRDNLGFERGAAWYGVEHWSPSAAALRASGAEPASKEARLDRRTRRIEHSAQMPSSSRRSAVEAISSEAPR
;
A
#
# COMPACT_ATOMS: atom_id res chain seq x y z
N MET A 1 68.93 6.56 -22.52
CA MET A 1 67.53 6.31 -22.93
C MET A 1 67.13 4.93 -22.42
N LEU A 2 66.53 4.85 -21.23
CA LEU A 2 66.07 3.60 -20.62
C LEU A 2 64.54 3.61 -20.59
N SER A 3 63.96 2.63 -21.27
CA SER A 3 62.52 2.49 -21.49
C SER A 3 61.91 1.69 -20.33
N SER A 4 61.22 2.37 -19.41
CA SER A 4 60.43 1.75 -18.35
C SER A 4 59.04 1.41 -18.87
N ARG A 5 58.71 0.12 -18.94
CA ARG A 5 57.32 -0.36 -19.10
C ARG A 5 56.68 -0.54 -17.73
N PRO A 6 55.47 -0.01 -17.47
CA PRO A 6 54.72 -0.33 -16.25
C PRO A 6 54.00 -1.70 -16.37
N PRO A 7 53.74 -2.38 -15.23
CA PRO A 7 53.05 -3.67 -15.20
C PRO A 7 51.52 -3.56 -15.36
N PRO A 8 50.83 -4.67 -15.72
CA PRO A 8 49.44 -4.67 -16.14
C PRO A 8 48.42 -4.68 -14.98
N GLY A 9 47.39 -3.84 -15.14
CA GLY A 9 45.98 -4.19 -14.99
C GLY A 9 45.49 -4.68 -13.63
N HIS A 10 45.04 -3.75 -12.78
CA HIS A 10 44.10 -4.08 -11.71
C HIS A 10 42.75 -4.50 -12.31
N VAL A 11 42.36 -5.74 -12.03
CA VAL A 11 41.05 -6.30 -12.36
C VAL A 11 39.99 -5.61 -11.50
N ALA A 12 39.07 -4.90 -12.14
CA ALA A 12 37.92 -4.29 -11.50
C ALA A 12 37.03 -5.40 -10.91
N GLY A 13 37.07 -5.54 -9.59
CA GLY A 13 36.14 -6.38 -8.84
C GLY A 13 34.73 -5.82 -9.00
N THR A 14 33.86 -6.59 -9.66
CA THR A 14 32.43 -6.33 -9.73
C THR A 14 31.86 -6.41 -8.31
N TYR A 15 31.59 -5.24 -7.74
CA TYR A 15 30.83 -5.10 -6.50
C TYR A 15 29.40 -5.60 -6.78
N CYS A 16 29.12 -6.87 -6.43
CA CYS A 16 27.76 -7.35 -6.29
C CYS A 16 27.21 -6.75 -4.99
N PRO A 17 26.31 -5.74 -5.02
CA PRO A 17 25.66 -5.30 -3.80
C PRO A 17 24.94 -6.51 -3.20
N GLU A 18 25.32 -6.86 -1.98
CA GLU A 18 24.70 -7.94 -1.23
C GLU A 18 23.18 -7.73 -1.23
N ARG A 19 22.44 -8.74 -1.69
CA ARG A 19 20.98 -8.73 -1.61
C ARG A 19 20.62 -8.52 -0.13
N PRO A 20 19.80 -7.52 0.22
CA PRO A 20 19.43 -7.29 1.60
C PRO A 20 18.85 -8.58 2.19
N LYS A 21 19.47 -9.04 3.29
CA LYS A 21 19.07 -10.21 4.08
C LYS A 21 17.54 -10.19 4.22
N ARG A 22 16.91 -11.31 3.84
CA ARG A 22 15.51 -11.60 4.17
C ARG A 22 15.35 -11.38 5.67
N MET A 23 14.73 -10.26 6.06
CA MET A 23 14.41 -10.01 7.46
C MET A 23 13.49 -11.13 7.93
N ASN A 24 13.86 -11.75 9.04
CA ASN A 24 13.12 -12.83 9.69
C ASN A 24 11.64 -12.45 9.81
N ALA A 25 10.76 -13.43 9.64
CA ALA A 25 9.32 -13.25 9.84
C ALA A 25 9.10 -12.58 11.20
N LYS A 26 8.70 -11.30 11.20
CA LYS A 26 8.40 -10.56 12.42
C LYS A 26 7.17 -11.25 13.03
N THR A 27 7.38 -11.91 14.17
CA THR A 27 6.31 -12.50 14.97
C THR A 27 5.27 -11.43 15.25
N GLN A 28 4.05 -11.66 14.80
CA GLN A 28 2.97 -10.73 15.08
C GLN A 28 2.64 -10.80 16.57
N HIS A 29 2.68 -9.66 17.26
CA HIS A 29 2.30 -9.59 18.66
C HIS A 29 0.80 -9.86 18.84
N PRO A 30 0.39 -10.51 19.94
CA PRO A 30 -1.02 -10.70 20.24
C PRO A 30 -1.73 -9.36 20.39
N SER A 31 -2.99 -9.29 19.93
CA SER A 31 -3.82 -8.10 20.06
C SER A 31 -4.04 -7.75 21.53
N ARG A 32 -3.83 -6.47 21.89
CA ARG A 32 -4.10 -5.95 23.23
C ARG A 32 -5.47 -5.26 23.25
N PHE A 33 -6.19 -5.37 24.35
CA PHE A 33 -7.47 -4.69 24.55
C PHE A 33 -7.38 -3.68 25.68
N SER A 34 -8.13 -2.58 25.55
CA SER A 34 -8.33 -1.57 26.60
C SER A 34 -9.76 -1.05 26.53
N ASN A 35 -10.19 -0.24 27.50
CA ASN A 35 -11.46 0.49 27.45
C ASN A 35 -11.17 1.98 27.29
N ASP A 36 -12.01 2.66 26.51
CA ASP A 36 -12.03 4.12 26.39
C ASP A 36 -12.74 4.75 27.62
N PRO A 37 -12.69 6.09 27.85
CA PRO A 37 -13.45 6.73 28.92
C PRO A 37 -14.97 6.52 28.84
N GLU A 38 -15.50 6.23 27.64
CA GLU A 38 -16.91 5.87 27.42
C GLU A 38 -17.19 4.36 27.63
N GLU A 39 -16.27 3.63 28.26
CA GLU A 39 -16.30 2.17 28.48
C GLU A 39 -16.39 1.32 27.19
N GLN A 40 -16.18 1.94 26.03
CA GLN A 40 -16.11 1.23 24.76
C GLN A 40 -14.80 0.43 24.66
N ARG A 41 -14.92 -0.86 24.30
CA ARG A 41 -13.76 -1.75 24.19
C ARG A 41 -12.96 -1.44 22.93
N LEU A 42 -11.71 -1.05 23.12
CA LEU A 42 -10.73 -0.76 22.08
C LEU A 42 -9.80 -1.97 21.88
N ALA A 43 -9.42 -2.21 20.63
CA ALA A 43 -8.41 -3.16 20.24
C ALA A 43 -7.17 -2.44 19.70
N HIS A 44 -6.00 -2.94 20.08
CA HIS A 44 -4.69 -2.47 19.64
C HIS A 44 -4.04 -3.57 18.82
N ILE A 45 -3.81 -3.31 17.53
CA ILE A 45 -3.23 -4.28 16.59
C ILE A 45 -1.84 -3.80 16.16
N SER A 46 -0.81 -4.58 16.48
CA SER A 46 0.55 -4.31 16.02
C SER A 46 0.70 -4.53 14.52
N LEU A 47 1.40 -3.61 13.86
CA LEU A 47 1.69 -3.69 12.43
C LEU A 47 2.92 -4.57 12.18
N SER A 48 2.86 -5.41 11.15
CA SER A 48 3.87 -6.45 10.91
C SER A 48 5.24 -5.93 10.44
N ASN A 49 5.30 -4.72 9.89
CA ASN A 49 6.54 -4.17 9.31
C ASN A 49 7.16 -3.03 10.12
N VAL A 50 6.44 -2.43 11.06
CA VAL A 50 6.87 -1.28 11.88
C VAL A 50 6.48 -1.48 13.35
N ASP A 51 7.17 -0.84 14.28
CA ASP A 51 6.84 -0.89 15.70
C ASP A 51 5.75 0.14 16.05
N LEU A 52 4.59 0.00 15.40
CA LEU A 52 3.41 0.83 15.60
C LEU A 52 2.19 -0.06 15.82
N SER A 53 1.22 0.45 16.56
CA SER A 53 -0.07 -0.20 16.76
C SER A 53 -1.19 0.69 16.23
N VAL A 54 -2.24 0.07 15.70
CA VAL A 54 -3.47 0.77 15.31
C VAL A 54 -4.55 0.54 16.35
N VAL A 55 -5.40 1.54 16.52
CA VAL A 55 -6.51 1.52 17.48
C VAL A 55 -7.82 1.49 16.72
N LEU A 56 -8.72 0.57 17.09
CA LEU A 56 -10.08 0.49 16.56
C LEU A 56 -11.01 -0.10 17.62
N TYR A 57 -12.32 -0.05 17.39
CA TYR A 57 -13.25 -0.75 18.26
C TYR A 57 -13.09 -2.27 18.16
N ALA A 58 -13.22 -2.96 19.29
CA ALA A 58 -13.12 -4.42 19.33
C ALA A 58 -14.21 -5.10 18.47
N GLU A 59 -15.39 -4.48 18.35
CA GLU A 59 -16.47 -4.93 17.46
C GLU A 59 -16.04 -4.86 15.97
N ASP A 60 -15.37 -3.78 15.57
CA ASP A 60 -14.85 -3.65 14.20
C ASP A 60 -13.81 -4.72 13.89
N LEU A 61 -12.92 -5.01 14.84
CA LEU A 61 -11.94 -6.08 14.72
C LEU A 61 -12.61 -7.46 14.58
N ASP A 62 -13.61 -7.74 15.42
CA ASP A 62 -14.36 -9.00 15.40
C ASP A 62 -15.08 -9.19 14.06
N ARG A 63 -15.74 -8.15 13.55
CA ARG A 63 -16.37 -8.15 12.23
C ARG A 63 -15.37 -8.47 11.11
N LEU A 64 -14.21 -7.82 11.10
CA LEU A 64 -13.18 -8.09 10.09
C LEU A 64 -12.62 -9.52 10.19
N THR A 65 -12.43 -10.01 11.42
CA THR A 65 -11.93 -11.37 11.68
C THR A 65 -12.95 -12.41 11.24
N LYS A 66 -14.24 -12.21 11.55
CA LYS A 66 -15.35 -13.08 11.12
C LYS A 66 -15.54 -13.08 9.60
N ALA A 67 -15.31 -11.94 8.95
CA ALA A 67 -15.28 -11.87 7.50
C ALA A 67 -14.09 -12.65 6.90
N GLY A 68 -13.05 -12.94 7.70
CA GLY A 68 -11.89 -13.73 7.32
C GLY A 68 -10.65 -12.90 6.95
N PHE A 69 -10.66 -11.59 7.20
CA PHE A 69 -9.48 -10.75 6.96
C PHE A 69 -8.35 -11.12 7.92
N SER A 70 -7.14 -11.24 7.38
CA SER A 70 -5.94 -11.47 8.18
C SER A 70 -5.67 -10.27 9.09
N LEU A 71 -5.22 -10.54 10.31
CA LEU A 71 -4.74 -9.50 11.23
C LEU A 71 -3.32 -9.04 10.90
N SER A 72 -2.60 -9.68 9.99
CA SER A 72 -1.22 -9.33 9.61
C SER A 72 -1.18 -8.06 8.75
N TRP A 73 -1.52 -6.94 9.36
CA TRP A 73 -1.57 -5.63 8.74
C TRP A 73 -0.18 -5.04 8.59
N LYS A 74 -0.02 -4.13 7.64
CA LYS A 74 1.23 -3.43 7.37
C LYS A 74 0.99 -1.94 7.42
N TYR A 75 2.02 -1.18 7.78
CA TYR A 75 2.07 0.24 7.54
C TYR A 75 2.57 0.49 6.12
N ASN A 76 1.75 1.13 5.28
CA ASN A 76 2.13 1.54 3.93
C ASN A 76 2.30 3.05 3.88
N ALA A 77 3.38 3.53 3.28
CA ALA A 77 3.65 4.96 3.10
C ALA A 77 3.47 5.36 1.63
N ASP A 78 2.86 6.51 1.37
CA ASP A 78 2.61 7.03 0.00
C ASP A 78 3.83 7.77 -0.61
N GLY A 79 4.95 7.83 0.12
CA GLY A 79 6.15 8.56 -0.28
C GLY A 79 6.04 10.09 -0.16
N ARG A 80 4.92 10.62 0.36
CA ARG A 80 4.66 12.05 0.57
C ARG A 80 4.49 12.39 2.05
N GLY A 81 4.98 11.52 2.93
CA GLY A 81 4.86 11.65 4.38
C GLY A 81 3.53 11.17 4.96
N ASN A 82 2.61 10.66 4.15
CA ASN A 82 1.40 10.02 4.67
C ASN A 82 1.60 8.51 4.71
N GLY A 83 1.31 7.89 5.85
CA GLY A 83 1.22 6.45 5.93
C GLY A 83 -0.12 6.01 6.50
N TYR A 84 -0.47 4.76 6.25
CA TYR A 84 -1.73 4.19 6.69
C TYR A 84 -1.65 2.67 6.77
N PRO A 85 -2.44 2.04 7.65
CA PRO A 85 -2.51 0.60 7.75
C PRO A 85 -3.18 -0.03 6.52
N THR A 86 -2.57 -1.08 5.97
CA THR A 86 -3.11 -1.89 4.88
C THR A 86 -3.16 -3.37 5.24
N VAL A 87 -4.09 -4.09 4.59
CA VAL A 87 -4.19 -5.55 4.63
C VAL A 87 -4.25 -6.09 3.20
N SER A 88 -3.69 -7.27 2.98
CA SER A 88 -3.79 -7.97 1.70
C SER A 88 -5.20 -8.53 1.52
N ALA A 89 -5.83 -8.25 0.38
CA ALA A 89 -7.11 -8.79 -0.04
C ALA A 89 -7.14 -9.03 -1.56
N PHE A 90 -8.15 -9.73 -2.05
CA PHE A 90 -8.34 -10.01 -3.46
C PHE A 90 -9.43 -9.12 -4.06
N THR A 91 -9.17 -8.59 -5.25
CA THR A 91 -10.19 -7.94 -6.08
C THR A 91 -11.06 -8.98 -6.78
N PRO A 92 -12.24 -8.60 -7.33
CA PRO A 92 -13.09 -9.52 -8.10
C PRO A 92 -12.38 -10.17 -9.28
N ASP A 93 -11.44 -9.45 -9.91
CA ASP A 93 -10.60 -9.94 -11.01
C ASP A 93 -9.49 -10.92 -10.55
N GLY A 94 -9.52 -11.38 -9.29
CA GLY A 94 -8.58 -12.34 -8.71
C GLY A 94 -7.18 -11.82 -8.39
N PHE A 95 -6.90 -10.52 -8.58
CA PHE A 95 -5.62 -9.94 -8.19
C PHE A 95 -5.55 -9.68 -6.68
N ASN A 96 -4.47 -10.13 -6.06
CA ASN A 96 -4.13 -9.75 -4.69
C ASN A 96 -3.62 -8.30 -4.68
N ARG A 97 -4.19 -7.46 -3.81
CA ARG A 97 -3.80 -6.06 -3.61
C ARG A 97 -3.86 -5.70 -2.13
N GLU A 98 -3.18 -4.62 -1.79
CA GLU A 98 -3.32 -4.01 -0.48
C GLU A 98 -4.53 -3.07 -0.46
N VAL A 99 -5.38 -3.21 0.56
CA VAL A 99 -6.51 -2.34 0.85
C VAL A 99 -6.28 -1.65 2.19
N ALA A 100 -6.60 -0.36 2.28
CA ALA A 100 -6.50 0.39 3.52
C ALA A 100 -7.49 -0.15 4.57
N VAL A 101 -7.02 -0.42 5.79
CA VAL A 101 -7.86 -1.00 6.86
C VAL A 101 -8.99 -0.04 7.24
N ALA A 102 -8.72 1.28 7.27
CA ALA A 102 -9.73 2.31 7.46
C ALA A 102 -10.93 2.17 6.52
N ARG A 103 -10.68 1.71 5.28
CA ARG A 103 -11.73 1.51 4.27
C ARG A 103 -12.68 0.37 4.65
N LEU A 104 -12.11 -0.72 5.18
CA LEU A 104 -12.86 -1.89 5.62
C LEU A 104 -13.66 -1.55 6.89
N VAL A 105 -13.03 -0.85 7.84
CA VAL A 105 -13.68 -0.43 9.09
C VAL A 105 -14.87 0.50 8.83
N ALA A 106 -14.71 1.49 7.95
CA ALA A 106 -15.77 2.42 7.61
C ALA A 106 -16.78 1.86 6.59
N GLU A 107 -16.62 0.63 6.09
CA GLU A 107 -17.47 0.06 5.02
C GLU A 107 -17.59 0.99 3.80
N ALA A 108 -16.48 1.58 3.38
CA ALA A 108 -16.53 2.69 2.44
C ALA A 108 -17.00 2.25 1.04
N PRO A 109 -18.01 2.92 0.46
CA PRO A 109 -18.49 2.58 -0.87
C PRO A 109 -17.50 3.00 -1.95
N ARG A 110 -17.69 2.49 -3.16
CA ARG A 110 -16.94 2.92 -4.36
C ARG A 110 -17.00 4.44 -4.54
N GLY A 111 -15.91 5.04 -5.00
CA GLY A 111 -15.84 6.49 -5.27
C GLY A 111 -15.68 7.38 -4.04
N LYS A 112 -15.57 6.80 -2.84
CA LYS A 112 -15.26 7.51 -1.59
C LYS A 112 -13.86 7.15 -1.10
N ARG A 113 -13.12 8.12 -0.58
CA ARG A 113 -11.90 7.91 0.22
C ARG A 113 -12.27 8.04 1.68
N VAL A 114 -11.51 7.35 2.54
CA VAL A 114 -11.66 7.46 3.99
C VAL A 114 -10.50 8.30 4.52
N ARG A 115 -10.81 9.25 5.41
CA ARG A 115 -9.81 10.02 6.14
C ARG A 115 -10.12 10.05 7.65
N PRO A 116 -9.11 9.94 8.51
CA PRO A 116 -9.24 10.26 9.92
C PRO A 116 -9.57 11.74 10.11
N ARG A 117 -10.45 12.07 11.05
CA ARG A 117 -10.84 13.45 11.37
C ARG A 117 -9.80 14.14 12.25
N ASP A 118 -9.16 13.39 13.14
CA ASP A 118 -8.07 13.85 14.01
C ASP A 118 -6.70 13.97 13.30
N GLY A 119 -6.60 13.47 12.06
CA GLY A 119 -5.36 13.44 11.29
C GLY A 119 -4.44 12.25 11.63
N ASP A 120 -4.79 11.40 12.61
CA ASP A 120 -4.02 10.21 12.96
C ASP A 120 -4.51 8.99 12.16
N SER A 121 -3.67 8.57 11.20
CA SER A 121 -3.90 7.37 10.38
C SER A 121 -3.94 6.04 11.14
N LEU A 122 -3.46 6.01 12.38
CA LEU A 122 -3.46 4.82 13.24
C LEU A 122 -4.72 4.75 14.12
N ASN A 123 -5.47 5.85 14.26
CA ASN A 123 -6.76 5.87 14.92
C ASN A 123 -7.89 5.53 13.93
N LEU A 124 -8.22 4.24 13.87
CA LEU A 124 -9.23 3.67 12.99
C LEU A 124 -10.60 3.51 13.66
N ARG A 125 -10.86 4.16 14.78
CA ARG A 125 -12.20 4.15 15.39
C ARG A 125 -13.24 4.72 14.43
N ARG A 126 -14.40 4.08 14.32
CA ARG A 126 -15.39 4.40 13.28
C ARG A 126 -15.92 5.83 13.35
N ASP A 127 -16.05 6.38 14.56
CA ASP A 127 -16.42 7.78 14.86
C ASP A 127 -15.38 8.80 14.38
N ASN A 128 -14.10 8.40 14.31
CA ASN A 128 -13.00 9.21 13.77
C ASN A 128 -12.91 9.16 12.24
N LEU A 129 -13.63 8.27 11.56
CA LEU A 129 -13.53 8.12 10.10
C LEU A 129 -14.54 8.98 9.35
N GLY A 130 -14.06 9.73 8.36
CA GLY A 130 -14.86 10.54 7.44
C GLY A 130 -14.74 10.08 5.99
N PHE A 131 -15.75 10.40 5.18
CA PHE A 131 -15.73 10.14 3.74
C PHE A 131 -15.48 11.40 2.93
N GLU A 132 -14.58 11.29 1.97
CA GLU A 132 -14.33 12.32 0.96
C GLU A 132 -14.55 11.75 -0.44
N ARG A 133 -14.84 12.60 -1.44
CA ARG A 133 -14.90 12.16 -2.83
C ARG A 133 -13.50 11.76 -3.31
N GLY A 134 -13.36 10.61 -3.98
CA GLY A 134 -12.08 10.23 -4.57
C GLY A 134 -12.09 8.96 -5.41
N ALA A 135 -10.97 8.71 -6.10
CA ALA A 135 -10.84 7.62 -7.07
C ALA A 135 -10.61 6.23 -6.43
N ALA A 136 -11.54 5.79 -5.57
CA ALA A 136 -11.55 4.44 -5.05
C ALA A 136 -12.38 3.53 -5.97
N TRP A 137 -11.71 2.67 -6.73
CA TRP A 137 -12.31 1.85 -7.78
C TRP A 137 -13.18 0.70 -7.24
N TYR A 138 -12.90 0.23 -6.03
CA TYR A 138 -13.57 -0.90 -5.38
C TYR A 138 -14.21 -0.45 -4.06
N GLY A 139 -15.51 -0.72 -3.87
CA GLY A 139 -16.18 -0.69 -2.56
C GLY A 139 -15.70 -1.80 -1.62
N VAL A 140 -16.16 -1.80 -0.37
CA VAL A 140 -15.82 -2.83 0.63
C VAL A 140 -16.30 -4.22 0.19
N GLU A 141 -17.46 -4.28 -0.44
CA GLU A 141 -18.15 -5.46 -0.95
C GLU A 141 -17.38 -6.20 -2.06
N HIS A 142 -16.41 -5.53 -2.68
CA HIS A 142 -15.60 -6.10 -3.75
C HIS A 142 -14.34 -6.81 -3.26
N TRP A 143 -14.02 -6.72 -1.96
CA TRP A 143 -12.80 -7.29 -1.41
C TRP A 143 -13.06 -8.68 -0.85
N SER A 144 -12.35 -9.68 -1.38
CA SER A 144 -12.34 -11.02 -0.81
C SER A 144 -11.11 -11.18 0.11
N PRO A 145 -11.28 -11.57 1.37
CA PRO A 145 -10.18 -11.58 2.34
C PRO A 145 -9.13 -12.66 2.09
N SER A 146 -9.51 -13.73 1.39
CA SER A 146 -8.62 -14.85 1.08
C SER A 146 -8.94 -15.43 -0.30
N ALA A 147 -8.02 -16.24 -0.82
CA ALA A 147 -8.26 -16.99 -2.05
C ALA A 147 -9.44 -17.97 -1.90
N ALA A 148 -9.64 -18.53 -0.71
CA ALA A 148 -10.79 -19.40 -0.45
C ALA A 148 -12.12 -18.63 -0.51
N ALA A 149 -12.17 -17.43 0.07
CA ALA A 149 -13.34 -16.56 0.00
C ALA A 149 -13.64 -16.11 -1.45
N LEU A 150 -12.60 -15.81 -2.23
CA LEU A 150 -12.73 -15.48 -3.65
C LEU A 150 -13.31 -16.65 -4.47
N ARG A 151 -12.82 -17.88 -4.22
CA ARG A 151 -13.38 -19.09 -4.87
C ARG A 151 -14.81 -19.36 -4.46
N ALA A 152 -15.15 -19.12 -3.19
CA ALA A 152 -16.53 -19.22 -2.71
C ALA A 152 -17.47 -18.23 -3.41
N SER A 153 -16.96 -17.09 -3.88
CA SER A 153 -17.73 -16.15 -4.72
C SER A 153 -17.68 -16.45 -6.22
N GLY A 154 -17.12 -17.60 -6.63
CA GLY A 154 -17.07 -18.03 -8.04
C GLY A 154 -15.92 -17.43 -8.86
N ALA A 155 -14.92 -16.80 -8.23
CA ALA A 155 -13.76 -16.23 -8.90
C ALA A 155 -12.47 -16.99 -8.54
N GLU A 156 -11.54 -17.09 -9.49
CA GLU A 156 -10.23 -17.70 -9.25
C GLU A 156 -9.15 -16.63 -9.04
N PRO A 157 -8.22 -16.83 -8.09
CA PRO A 157 -7.07 -15.94 -7.96
C PRO A 157 -6.24 -15.94 -9.25
N ALA A 158 -5.87 -14.75 -9.70
CA ALA A 158 -5.10 -14.56 -10.92
C ALA A 158 -3.79 -15.36 -10.88
N SER A 159 -3.54 -16.15 -11.93
CA SER A 159 -2.32 -16.94 -12.09
C SER A 159 -1.07 -16.07 -12.15
N LYS A 160 0.10 -16.69 -11.97
CA LYS A 160 1.38 -15.97 -12.06
C LYS A 160 1.60 -15.40 -13.45
N GLU A 161 1.18 -16.14 -14.47
CA GLU A 161 1.26 -15.79 -15.89
C GLU A 161 0.37 -14.58 -16.19
N ALA A 162 -0.88 -14.57 -15.70
CA ALA A 162 -1.80 -13.44 -15.85
C ALA A 162 -1.27 -12.16 -15.17
N ARG A 163 -0.59 -12.31 -14.03
CA ARG A 163 0.08 -11.18 -13.34
C ARG A 163 1.25 -10.64 -14.17
N LEU A 164 2.02 -11.53 -14.79
CA LEU A 164 3.17 -11.15 -15.61
C LEU A 164 2.71 -10.43 -16.88
N ASP A 165 1.74 -10.98 -17.60
CA ASP A 165 1.19 -10.39 -18.82
C ASP A 165 0.63 -8.99 -18.58
N ARG A 166 -0.17 -8.80 -17.51
CA ARG A 166 -0.67 -7.45 -17.15
C ARG A 166 0.46 -6.46 -16.87
N ARG A 167 1.56 -6.91 -16.26
CA ARG A 167 2.74 -6.08 -16.01
C ARG A 167 3.43 -5.71 -17.31
N THR A 168 3.62 -6.67 -18.21
CA THR A 168 4.25 -6.46 -19.53
C THR A 168 3.45 -5.46 -20.35
N ARG A 169 2.12 -5.67 -20.48
CA ARG A 169 1.24 -4.74 -21.20
C ARG A 169 1.28 -3.32 -20.63
N ARG A 170 1.36 -3.17 -19.30
CA ARG A 170 1.47 -1.85 -18.67
C ARG A 170 2.80 -1.16 -19.02
N ILE A 171 3.90 -1.90 -19.09
CA ILE A 171 5.22 -1.37 -19.48
C ILE A 171 5.19 -0.95 -20.95
N GLU A 172 4.69 -1.81 -21.83
CA GLU A 172 4.57 -1.54 -23.27
C GLU A 172 3.68 -0.32 -23.55
N HIS A 173 2.50 -0.25 -22.94
CA HIS A 173 1.62 0.90 -23.07
C HIS A 173 2.23 2.19 -22.51
N SER A 174 3.11 2.10 -21.50
CA SER A 174 3.85 3.27 -20.99
C SER A 174 4.97 3.69 -21.95
N ALA A 175 5.57 2.75 -22.69
CA ALA A 175 6.63 3.01 -23.66
C ALA A 175 6.11 3.56 -25.00
N GLN A 176 4.86 3.23 -25.38
CA GLN A 176 4.22 3.71 -26.61
C GLN A 176 3.61 5.12 -26.50
N MET A 177 3.54 5.70 -25.30
CA MET A 177 3.09 7.08 -25.13
C MET A 177 4.20 8.06 -25.56
N PRO A 178 3.99 8.88 -26.60
CA PRO A 178 4.99 9.83 -27.06
C PRO A 178 5.33 10.83 -25.95
N SER A 179 6.63 11.07 -25.76
CA SER A 179 7.24 11.93 -24.74
C SER A 179 6.94 13.44 -24.89
N SER A 180 5.99 13.82 -25.74
CA SER A 180 5.72 15.21 -26.13
C SER A 180 5.06 16.07 -25.03
N SER A 181 4.53 15.50 -23.94
CA SER A 181 3.90 16.27 -22.85
C SER A 181 4.82 16.67 -21.68
N ARG A 182 6.16 16.56 -21.80
CA ARG A 182 7.09 16.97 -20.71
C ARG A 182 7.91 18.25 -20.95
N ARG A 183 7.76 18.91 -22.11
CA ARG A 183 8.42 20.21 -22.39
C ARG A 183 7.43 21.19 -23.04
N SER A 184 6.55 21.80 -22.26
CA SER A 184 5.81 23.00 -22.66
C SER A 184 5.22 23.66 -21.41
N ALA A 185 6.08 24.11 -20.49
CA ALA A 185 5.68 24.95 -19.35
C ALA A 185 6.84 25.81 -18.79
N VAL A 186 7.91 26.05 -19.56
CA VAL A 186 9.08 26.84 -19.09
C VAL A 186 9.40 28.06 -19.99
N GLU A 187 8.75 28.22 -21.14
CA GLU A 187 8.96 29.40 -22.00
C GLU A 187 7.66 30.19 -22.17
N ALA A 188 7.24 30.92 -21.14
CA ALA A 188 6.25 31.99 -21.26
C ALA A 188 6.35 33.00 -20.10
N ILE A 189 7.56 33.39 -19.69
CA ILE A 189 7.77 34.54 -18.79
C ILE A 189 9.06 35.25 -19.21
N SER A 190 9.05 35.90 -20.37
CA SER A 190 10.03 36.93 -20.74
C SER A 190 9.55 37.69 -21.97
N SER A 191 8.66 38.67 -21.76
CA SER A 191 8.63 39.95 -22.48
C SER A 191 7.35 40.67 -22.15
N GLU A 192 7.47 41.79 -21.42
CA GLU A 192 6.90 43.10 -21.75
C GLU A 192 6.86 43.97 -20.49
N ALA A 193 7.81 44.89 -20.42
CA ALA A 193 7.73 46.07 -19.58
C ALA A 193 7.44 47.27 -20.51
N PRO A 194 6.38 48.07 -20.28
CA PRO A 194 6.29 49.38 -20.85
C PRO A 194 6.84 50.44 -19.90
N ARG A 195 7.46 51.46 -20.50
CA ARG A 195 7.96 52.68 -19.88
C ARG A 195 6.83 53.63 -19.51
#